data_AF-A0A1Z4ID43-F1
#
_entry.id   AF-A0A1Z4ID43-F1
#
_cell.length_a   1.000
_cell.length_b   1.000
_cell.length_c   1.000
_cell.angle_alpha   90.00
_cell.angle_beta   90.00
_cell.angle_gamma   90.00
#
_symmetry.space_group_name_H-M   'P 1'
#
loop_
_entity.id
_entity.type
_entity.pdbx_description
1 polymer ?
#
loop_
_entity_poly.entity_id
_entity_poly.type
_entity_poly.pdbx_seq_one_letter_code
_entity_poly.pdbx_strand_id
1 'polypeptide(L)'
;MFLLLSRVLLWLLIGTIVYSLFQRVYPSSTFVGRIILVIILVVLALSFINPNEPAVRSLWDLVSFPLKPLGASILLLIFAAQRIKGGGIDKPGGYLAGWALTILLLSSMPFINKLLGGTLATTTSVSAPPQTLIAWQQSNSNMADVGNNILYSTELGQATVALNPLNSEIPSYLLQTPAPVPNRTGLTLSDFVPNAETLQQTTRFWESYLNQIYFFLRGRQA
;
A
#
# COMPACT_ATOMS: atom_id res chain seq x y z
N MET A 1 -12.98 12.51 20.96
CA MET A 1 -13.81 13.66 20.54
C MET A 1 -13.35 14.25 19.20
N PHE A 2 -12.07 14.59 19.02
CA PHE A 2 -11.53 15.09 17.74
C PHE A 2 -11.83 14.17 16.54
N LEU A 3 -11.67 12.85 16.70
CA LEU A 3 -11.95 11.87 15.63
C LEU A 3 -13.38 11.93 15.09
N LEU A 4 -14.37 12.18 15.96
CA LEU A 4 -15.77 12.33 15.54
C LEU A 4 -15.96 13.65 14.78
N LEU A 5 -15.37 14.75 15.27
CA LEU A 5 -15.44 16.04 14.60
C LEU A 5 -14.78 16.01 13.22
N SER A 6 -13.58 15.44 13.10
CA SER A 6 -12.89 15.27 11.82
C SER A 6 -13.68 14.39 10.85
N ARG A 7 -14.37 13.36 11.37
CA ARG A 7 -15.23 12.50 10.54
C ARG A 7 -16.45 13.25 10.02
N VAL A 8 -17.14 14.01 10.88
CA VAL A 8 -18.29 14.83 10.48
C VAL A 8 -17.86 15.91 9.47
N LEU A 9 -16.71 16.56 9.70
CA LEU A 9 -16.17 17.55 8.78
C LEU A 9 -15.81 16.93 7.43
N LEU A 10 -15.20 15.75 7.43
CA LEU A 10 -14.87 15.03 6.20
C LEU A 10 -16.14 14.62 5.45
N TRP A 11 -17.19 14.17 6.16
CA TRP A 11 -18.49 13.91 5.55
C TRP A 11 -19.12 15.15 4.94
N LEU A 12 -19.03 16.30 5.60
CA LEU A 12 -19.49 17.59 5.06
C LEU A 12 -18.68 17.96 3.80
N LEU A 13 -17.36 17.77 3.83
CA LEU A 13 -16.49 17.99 2.69
C LEU A 13 -16.83 17.05 1.51
N ILE A 14 -16.97 15.74 1.75
CA ILE A 14 -17.36 14.78 0.70
C ILE A 14 -18.75 15.13 0.15
N GLY A 15 -19.71 15.43 1.01
CA GLY A 15 -21.08 15.77 0.62
C GLY A 15 -21.12 17.04 -0.24
N THR A 16 -20.37 18.08 0.15
CA THR A 16 -20.25 19.32 -0.62
C THR A 16 -19.52 19.13 -1.95
N ILE A 17 -18.47 18.31 -2.00
CA ILE A 17 -17.78 17.93 -3.25
C ILE A 17 -18.75 17.21 -4.19
N VAL A 18 -19.48 16.21 -3.69
CA VAL A 18 -20.45 15.45 -4.49
C VAL A 18 -21.60 16.34 -4.96
N TYR A 19 -22.12 17.22 -4.09
CA TYR A 19 -23.15 18.19 -4.45
C TYR A 19 -22.67 19.18 -5.52
N SER A 20 -21.46 19.71 -5.36
CA SER A 20 -20.83 20.61 -6.33
C SER A 20 -20.61 19.92 -7.69
N LEU A 21 -20.12 18.68 -7.66
CA LEU A 21 -19.92 17.88 -8.85
C LEU A 21 -21.27 17.54 -9.52
N PHE A 22 -22.30 17.25 -8.73
CA PHE A 22 -23.67 17.06 -9.21
C PHE A 22 -24.16 18.29 -9.96
N GLN A 23 -24.10 19.47 -9.36
CA GLN A 23 -24.57 20.70 -10.00
C GLN A 23 -23.78 21.07 -11.26
N ARG A 24 -22.48 20.77 -11.31
CA ARG A 24 -21.63 21.14 -12.45
C ARG A 24 -21.69 20.12 -13.59
N VAL A 25 -21.71 18.83 -13.27
CA VAL A 25 -21.66 17.74 -14.26
C VAL A 25 -23.06 17.36 -14.75
N TYR A 26 -24.09 17.41 -13.90
CA TYR A 26 -25.46 17.04 -14.30
C TYR A 26 -26.02 17.86 -15.47
N PRO A 27 -25.92 19.20 -15.53
CA PRO A 27 -26.49 19.98 -16.63
C PRO A 27 -25.70 19.85 -17.94
N SER A 28 -24.41 19.54 -17.89
CA SER A 28 -23.53 19.48 -19.06
C SER A 28 -23.18 18.05 -19.52
N SER A 29 -23.67 17.01 -18.84
CA SER A 29 -23.28 15.62 -19.13
C SER A 29 -24.22 14.89 -20.08
N THR A 30 -23.61 13.98 -20.85
CA THR A 30 -24.28 12.95 -21.64
C THR A 30 -24.95 11.91 -20.73
N PHE A 31 -25.85 11.10 -21.27
CA PHE A 31 -26.58 10.03 -20.54
C PHE A 31 -25.64 9.14 -19.70
N VAL A 32 -24.47 8.78 -20.23
CA VAL A 32 -23.46 7.97 -19.52
C VAL A 32 -22.88 8.71 -18.32
N GLY A 33 -22.60 10.00 -18.44
CA GLY A 33 -22.10 10.82 -17.32
C GLY A 33 -23.11 10.89 -16.17
N ARG A 34 -24.41 10.95 -16.50
CA ARG A 34 -25.49 10.91 -15.49
C ARG A 34 -25.53 9.57 -14.76
N ILE A 35 -25.38 8.44 -15.48
CA ILE A 35 -25.34 7.11 -14.87
C ILE A 35 -24.15 6.96 -13.91
N ILE A 36 -22.95 7.37 -14.32
CA ILE A 36 -21.75 7.30 -13.46
C ILE A 36 -21.96 8.12 -12.18
N LEU A 37 -22.58 9.29 -12.29
CA LEU A 37 -22.90 10.15 -11.14
C LEU A 37 -23.90 9.48 -10.19
N VAL A 38 -24.96 8.88 -10.74
CA VAL A 38 -25.94 8.12 -9.96
C VAL A 38 -25.27 6.93 -9.26
N ILE A 39 -24.38 6.21 -9.95
CA ILE A 39 -23.61 5.12 -9.33
C ILE A 39 -22.79 5.68 -8.17
N ILE A 40 -22.01 6.75 -8.36
CA ILE A 40 -21.23 7.37 -7.28
C ILE A 40 -22.11 7.74 -6.08
N LEU A 41 -23.27 8.35 -6.33
CA LEU A 41 -24.21 8.75 -5.28
C LEU A 41 -24.78 7.53 -4.54
N VAL A 42 -25.18 6.49 -5.27
CA VAL A 42 -25.67 5.23 -4.71
C VAL A 42 -24.61 4.54 -3.87
N VAL A 43 -23.36 4.51 -4.34
CA VAL A 43 -22.23 3.93 -3.58
C VAL A 43 -22.01 4.72 -2.29
N LEU A 44 -22.06 6.04 -2.35
CA LEU A 44 -21.92 6.90 -1.17
C LEU A 44 -23.04 6.64 -0.16
N ALA A 45 -24.30 6.55 -0.63
CA ALA A 45 -25.46 6.28 0.22
C ALA A 45 -25.42 4.87 0.83
N LEU A 46 -25.09 3.84 0.04
CA LEU A 46 -24.96 2.46 0.53
C LEU A 46 -23.81 2.31 1.53
N SER A 47 -22.72 3.08 1.36
CA SER A 47 -21.61 3.16 2.32
C SER A 47 -22.05 3.69 3.69
N PHE A 48 -23.12 4.47 3.77
CA PHE A 48 -23.70 4.87 5.06
C PHE A 48 -24.67 3.85 5.64
N ILE A 49 -25.58 3.33 4.81
CA ILE A 49 -26.69 2.50 5.29
C ILE A 49 -26.19 1.12 5.72
N ASN A 50 -25.32 0.48 4.93
CA ASN A 50 -24.87 -0.87 5.24
C ASN A 50 -23.44 -1.11 4.76
N PRO A 51 -22.44 -0.61 5.51
CA PRO A 51 -21.06 -0.63 5.04
C PRO A 51 -20.40 -2.02 5.08
N ASN A 52 -21.08 -3.02 5.67
CA ASN A 52 -20.57 -4.40 5.75
C ASN A 52 -20.70 -5.18 4.45
N GLU A 53 -21.47 -4.67 3.49
CA GLU A 53 -21.70 -5.36 2.24
C GLU A 53 -20.42 -5.44 1.41
N PRO A 54 -19.97 -6.64 1.00
CA PRO A 54 -18.80 -6.79 0.13
C PRO A 54 -19.00 -6.05 -1.21
N ALA A 55 -20.25 -5.91 -1.65
CA ALA A 55 -20.60 -5.13 -2.83
C ALA A 55 -20.21 -3.64 -2.69
N VAL A 56 -20.37 -3.03 -1.51
CA VAL A 56 -19.99 -1.63 -1.27
C VAL A 56 -18.48 -1.46 -1.39
N ARG A 57 -17.69 -2.46 -0.95
CA ARG A 57 -16.25 -2.45 -1.11
C ARG A 57 -15.85 -2.52 -2.59
N SER A 58 -16.42 -3.43 -3.36
CA SER A 58 -16.16 -3.52 -4.80
C SER A 58 -16.55 -2.24 -5.54
N LEU A 59 -17.66 -1.62 -5.13
CA LEU A 59 -18.11 -0.36 -5.68
C LEU A 59 -17.19 0.82 -5.31
N TRP A 60 -16.67 0.84 -4.09
CA TRP A 60 -15.66 1.82 -3.68
C TRP A 60 -14.38 1.68 -4.51
N ASP A 61 -13.93 0.45 -4.77
CA ASP A 61 -12.76 0.19 -5.60
C ASP A 61 -12.97 0.64 -7.05
N LEU A 62 -14.20 0.50 -7.58
CA LEU A 62 -14.59 1.00 -8.90
C LEU A 62 -14.61 2.53 -8.97
N VAL A 63 -15.17 3.20 -7.96
CA VAL A 63 -15.20 4.67 -7.88
C VAL A 63 -13.79 5.23 -7.65
N SER A 64 -12.94 4.48 -6.95
CA SER A 64 -11.54 4.82 -6.68
C SER A 64 -10.62 4.56 -7.87
N PHE A 65 -11.06 3.79 -8.88
CA PHE A 65 -10.29 3.48 -10.07
C PHE A 65 -9.67 4.72 -10.76
N PRO A 66 -10.41 5.79 -11.10
CA PRO A 66 -9.85 7.01 -11.69
C PRO A 66 -8.87 7.77 -10.79
N LEU A 67 -8.87 7.52 -9.48
CA LEU A 67 -7.96 8.17 -8.54
C LEU A 67 -6.61 7.45 -8.45
N LYS A 68 -6.53 6.19 -8.92
CA LYS A 68 -5.27 5.45 -9.01
C LYS A 68 -4.46 5.98 -10.20
N PRO A 69 -3.14 6.15 -10.11
CA PRO A 69 -2.32 6.72 -11.18
C PRO A 69 -2.50 6.00 -12.53
N LEU A 70 -2.55 4.67 -12.48
CA LEU A 70 -2.78 3.82 -13.65
C LEU A 70 -4.19 4.03 -14.23
N GLY A 71 -5.24 4.00 -13.40
CA GLY A 71 -6.62 4.20 -13.85
C GLY A 71 -6.86 5.61 -14.42
N ALA A 72 -6.29 6.63 -13.79
CA ALA A 72 -6.32 8.01 -14.25
C ALA A 72 -5.71 8.13 -15.67
N SER A 73 -4.51 7.58 -15.86
CA SER A 73 -3.81 7.64 -17.14
C SER A 73 -4.58 6.94 -18.26
N ILE A 74 -5.15 5.75 -17.99
CA ILE A 74 -5.94 5.00 -18.96
C ILE A 74 -7.20 5.76 -19.36
N LEU A 75 -7.94 6.33 -18.40
CA LEU A 75 -9.15 7.09 -18.71
C LEU A 75 -8.84 8.35 -19.52
N LEU A 76 -7.76 9.05 -19.18
CA LEU A 76 -7.30 10.21 -19.96
C LEU A 76 -6.90 9.82 -21.38
N LEU A 77 -6.23 8.68 -21.57
CA LEU A 77 -5.90 8.16 -22.90
C LEU A 77 -7.15 7.73 -23.67
N ILE A 78 -8.14 7.11 -23.03
CA ILE A 78 -9.42 6.77 -23.65
C ILE A 78 -10.12 8.05 -24.12
N PHE A 79 -10.18 9.10 -23.29
CA PHE A 79 -10.77 10.38 -23.68
C PHE A 79 -9.97 11.11 -24.75
N ALA A 80 -8.64 11.00 -24.73
CA ALA A 80 -7.79 11.52 -25.79
C ALA A 80 -8.04 10.78 -27.12
N ALA A 81 -8.18 9.45 -27.08
CA ALA A 81 -8.46 8.62 -28.24
C ALA A 81 -9.82 8.93 -28.88
N GLN A 82 -10.84 9.22 -28.06
CA GLN A 82 -12.15 9.67 -28.55
C GLN A 82 -12.11 11.02 -29.30
N ARG A 83 -11.02 11.78 -29.12
CA ARG A 83 -10.78 13.06 -29.80
C ARG A 83 -9.91 12.93 -31.05
N ILE A 84 -9.62 11.70 -31.49
CA ILE A 84 -8.92 11.47 -32.76
C ILE A 84 -9.94 11.58 -33.91
N LYS A 85 -9.81 12.61 -34.74
CA LYS A 85 -10.63 12.81 -35.94
C LYS A 85 -9.76 13.26 -37.10
N GLY A 86 -10.08 12.79 -38.31
CA GLY A 86 -9.43 13.25 -39.54
C GLY A 86 -7.91 13.05 -39.60
N GLY A 87 -7.37 12.06 -38.89
CA GLY A 87 -5.93 11.76 -38.86
C GLY A 87 -5.11 12.60 -37.86
N GLY A 88 -5.75 13.46 -37.06
CA GLY A 88 -5.12 14.23 -35.99
C GLY A 88 -5.82 14.06 -34.65
N ILE A 89 -5.17 14.54 -33.58
CA ILE A 89 -5.79 14.64 -32.24
C ILE A 89 -6.38 16.04 -32.10
N ASP A 90 -7.71 16.15 -32.06
CA ASP A 90 -8.40 17.42 -31.82
C ASP A 90 -8.10 17.95 -30.41
N LYS A 91 -8.04 19.27 -30.23
CA LYS A 91 -7.96 19.88 -28.89
C LYS A 91 -9.29 19.66 -28.15
N PRO A 92 -9.29 19.25 -26.86
CA PRO A 92 -8.15 19.17 -25.95
C PRO A 92 -7.46 17.78 -25.87
N GLY A 93 -7.72 16.85 -26.79
CA GLY A 93 -7.19 15.48 -26.78
C GLY A 93 -5.66 15.39 -26.64
N GLY A 94 -4.92 16.30 -27.27
CA GLY A 94 -3.45 16.34 -27.14
C GLY A 94 -3.01 16.65 -25.71
N TYR A 95 -3.71 17.56 -25.01
CA TYR A 95 -3.43 17.85 -23.60
C TYR A 95 -3.80 16.66 -22.71
N LEU A 96 -4.91 15.97 -23.00
CA LEU A 96 -5.32 14.78 -22.24
C LEU A 96 -4.28 13.66 -22.37
N ALA A 97 -3.78 13.41 -23.57
CA ALA A 97 -2.71 12.44 -23.80
C ALA A 97 -1.40 12.85 -23.11
N GLY A 98 -1.03 14.14 -23.20
CA GLY A 98 0.14 14.68 -22.50
C GLY A 98 0.04 14.48 -20.99
N TRP A 99 -1.08 14.86 -20.39
CA TRP A 99 -1.31 14.66 -18.96
C TRP A 99 -1.29 13.19 -18.56
N ALA A 100 -1.91 12.31 -19.35
CA ALA A 100 -1.88 10.88 -19.10
C ALA A 100 -0.46 10.32 -19.06
N LEU A 101 0.36 10.69 -20.05
CA LEU A 101 1.76 10.29 -20.11
C LEU A 101 2.58 10.86 -18.95
N THR A 102 2.36 12.12 -18.57
CA THR A 102 3.06 12.70 -17.41
C THR A 102 2.70 11.99 -16.11
N ILE A 103 1.43 11.63 -15.88
CA ILE A 103 0.99 10.89 -14.70
C ILE A 103 1.64 9.50 -14.67
N LEU A 104 1.65 8.81 -15.81
CA LEU A 104 2.26 7.48 -15.92
C LEU A 104 3.77 7.54 -15.68
N LEU A 105 4.44 8.50 -16.30
CA LEU A 105 5.89 8.68 -16.21
C LEU A 105 6.29 9.03 -14.78
N LEU A 106 5.58 9.96 -14.16
CA LEU A 106 5.80 10.34 -12.77
C LEU A 106 5.57 9.12 -11.86
N SER A 107 4.41 8.48 -11.95
CA SER A 107 4.08 7.29 -11.13
C SER A 107 5.02 6.09 -11.36
N SER A 108 5.68 6.01 -12.50
CA SER A 108 6.61 4.93 -12.85
C SER A 108 8.06 5.25 -12.44
N MET A 109 8.38 6.44 -11.96
CA MET A 109 9.74 6.78 -11.52
C MET A 109 10.06 6.20 -10.12
N PRO A 110 11.10 5.35 -9.99
CA PRO A 110 11.61 4.88 -8.69
C PRO A 110 11.92 6.00 -7.69
N PHE A 111 12.27 7.20 -8.17
CA PHE A 111 12.42 8.39 -7.33
C PHE A 111 11.21 8.65 -6.42
N ILE A 112 9.98 8.45 -6.92
CA ILE A 112 8.77 8.68 -6.11
C ILE A 112 8.71 7.73 -4.93
N ASN A 113 9.13 6.48 -5.11
CA ASN A 113 9.21 5.52 -4.02
C ASN A 113 10.34 5.85 -3.05
N LYS A 114 11.43 6.48 -3.48
CA LYS A 114 12.45 7.00 -2.56
C LYS A 114 11.95 8.23 -1.80
N LEU A 115 11.16 9.10 -2.43
CA LEU A 115 10.54 10.26 -1.78
C LEU A 115 9.45 9.86 -0.78
N LEU A 116 8.54 8.95 -1.15
CA LEU A 116 7.51 8.40 -0.27
C LEU A 116 8.11 7.44 0.76
N GLY A 117 8.98 6.54 0.31
CA GLY A 117 9.59 5.47 1.09
C GLY A 117 10.76 5.91 1.98
N GLY A 118 11.34 7.09 1.77
CA GLY A 118 12.32 7.69 2.69
C GLY A 118 11.74 7.97 4.09
N THR A 119 10.42 8.05 4.21
CA THR A 119 9.71 8.13 5.50
C THR A 119 9.22 6.78 6.02
N LEU A 120 9.14 5.76 5.15
CA LEU A 120 8.62 4.42 5.50
C LEU A 120 9.72 3.40 5.82
N ALA A 121 10.90 3.49 5.18
CA ALA A 121 12.08 2.70 5.57
C ALA A 121 12.58 3.07 6.98
N THR A 122 12.24 4.27 7.45
CA THR A 122 12.53 4.75 8.81
C THR A 122 11.47 4.30 9.82
N THR A 123 10.28 3.83 9.37
CA THR A 123 9.21 3.36 10.27
C THR A 123 9.01 1.84 10.26
N THR A 124 9.53 1.10 9.27
CA THR A 124 9.61 -0.37 9.32
C THR A 124 10.97 -0.93 9.72
N SER A 125 11.98 -0.07 9.91
CA SER A 125 13.12 -0.41 10.78
C SER A 125 12.75 -0.21 12.25
N VAL A 126 11.66 -0.86 12.68
CA VAL A 126 11.64 -1.35 14.05
C VAL A 126 12.83 -2.29 14.08
N SER A 127 13.91 -1.85 14.72
CA SER A 127 15.01 -2.69 15.17
C SER A 127 14.37 -3.93 15.78
N ALA A 128 14.28 -5.00 14.99
CA ALA A 128 13.99 -6.30 15.55
C ALA A 128 15.12 -6.52 16.56
N PRO A 129 14.84 -6.75 17.85
CA PRO A 129 15.90 -7.13 18.77
C PRO A 129 16.63 -8.31 18.16
N PRO A 130 17.97 -8.40 18.32
CA PRO A 130 18.77 -9.43 17.69
C PRO A 130 18.10 -10.78 17.92
N GLN A 131 17.56 -11.37 16.85
CA GLN A 131 16.90 -12.66 16.93
C GLN A 131 18.00 -13.68 17.16
N THR A 132 18.25 -13.98 18.43
CA THR A 132 19.08 -15.12 18.83
C THR A 132 18.33 -16.37 18.36
N LEU A 133 18.89 -17.03 17.36
CA LEU A 133 18.35 -18.24 16.76
C LEU A 133 18.64 -19.38 17.75
N ILE A 134 17.66 -19.70 18.60
CA ILE A 134 17.77 -20.82 19.54
C ILE A 134 17.48 -22.11 18.76
N ALA A 135 18.52 -22.87 18.45
CA ALA A 135 18.37 -24.20 17.88
C ALA A 135 17.82 -25.16 18.96
N TRP A 136 16.54 -25.53 18.83
CA TRP A 136 15.95 -26.60 19.64
C TRP A 136 16.35 -27.95 19.05
N GLN A 137 17.32 -28.62 19.68
CA GLN A 137 17.64 -30.00 19.35
C GLN A 137 16.76 -30.93 20.20
N GLN A 138 15.81 -31.61 19.56
CA GLN A 138 15.01 -32.65 20.19
C GLN A 138 15.90 -33.89 20.41
N SER A 139 16.46 -34.02 21.62
CA SER A 139 17.21 -35.21 22.03
C SER A 139 16.26 -36.40 22.15
N ASN A 140 16.19 -37.22 21.10
CA ASN A 140 15.66 -38.57 21.21
C ASN A 140 16.63 -39.39 22.07
N SER A 141 16.23 -39.59 23.31
CA SER A 141 16.94 -40.39 24.32
C SER A 141 16.96 -41.87 23.95
N ASN A 142 17.98 -42.32 23.24
CA ASN A 142 18.52 -43.66 23.39
C ASN A 142 19.87 -43.53 24.09
N MET A 143 19.85 -43.80 25.39
CA MET A 143 20.98 -43.64 26.29
C MET A 143 22.09 -44.65 25.98
N ALA A 144 23.32 -44.16 25.92
CA ALA A 144 24.52 -44.91 26.27
C ALA A 144 25.44 -43.97 27.07
N ASP A 145 25.28 -44.06 28.38
CA ASP A 145 26.29 -43.94 29.43
C ASP A 145 27.70 -43.47 29.01
N VAL A 146 28.06 -42.22 29.36
CA VAL A 146 29.35 -41.89 29.98
C VAL A 146 29.20 -40.61 30.82
N GLY A 147 29.31 -40.76 32.14
CA GLY A 147 30.16 -39.91 32.98
C GLY A 147 29.76 -38.45 33.23
N ASN A 148 29.05 -38.27 34.35
CA ASN A 148 29.18 -37.19 35.33
C ASN A 148 29.08 -35.72 34.90
N ASN A 149 28.04 -35.09 35.48
CA ASN A 149 27.98 -33.71 35.96
C ASN A 149 27.29 -32.68 35.05
N ILE A 150 25.97 -32.81 34.87
CA ILE A 150 25.10 -31.65 34.56
C ILE A 150 23.87 -31.72 35.46
N LEU A 151 23.83 -30.81 36.43
CA LEU A 151 22.77 -30.65 37.41
C LEU A 151 21.43 -30.38 36.71
N TYR A 152 20.43 -31.17 37.09
CA TYR A 152 19.03 -30.92 36.80
C TYR A 152 18.59 -29.62 37.48
N SER A 153 17.99 -28.70 36.73
CA SER A 153 16.97 -27.81 37.29
C SER A 153 15.87 -27.60 36.24
N THR A 154 14.76 -28.27 36.49
CA THR A 154 13.49 -28.07 35.81
C THR A 154 12.75 -26.98 36.59
N GLU A 155 12.83 -25.73 36.14
CA GLU A 155 11.89 -24.68 36.54
C GLU A 155 11.31 -24.01 35.29
N LEU A 156 10.00 -24.18 35.11
CA LEU A 156 9.20 -23.45 34.11
C LEU A 156 9.24 -21.97 34.47
N GLY A 157 10.00 -21.15 33.72
CA GLY A 157 9.85 -19.69 33.80
C GLY A 157 11.06 -18.83 33.51
N GLN A 158 12.26 -19.39 33.29
CA GLN A 158 13.43 -18.59 32.96
C GLN A 158 14.12 -19.09 31.68
N ALA A 159 14.47 -18.16 30.81
CA ALA A 159 15.21 -18.43 29.59
C ALA A 159 16.61 -18.92 29.93
N THR A 160 16.80 -20.23 29.97
CA THR A 160 18.13 -20.85 30.07
C THR A 160 18.88 -20.57 28.77
N VAL A 161 19.83 -19.63 28.83
CA VAL A 161 20.80 -19.41 27.75
C VAL A 161 21.71 -20.63 27.72
N ALA A 162 21.49 -21.52 26.76
CA ALA A 162 22.37 -22.66 26.52
C ALA A 162 23.73 -22.13 26.06
N LEU A 163 24.73 -22.20 26.94
CA LEU A 163 26.12 -21.96 26.57
C LEU A 163 26.54 -23.12 25.66
N ASN A 164 26.86 -22.79 24.41
CA ASN A 164 27.37 -23.74 23.43
C ASN A 164 28.58 -24.47 24.04
N PRO A 165 28.55 -25.81 24.22
CA PRO A 165 29.72 -26.54 24.71
C PRO A 165 30.89 -26.24 23.77
N LEU A 166 32.08 -26.08 24.37
CA LEU A 166 33.31 -25.47 23.84
C LEU A 166 33.88 -26.05 22.51
N ASN A 167 33.15 -26.86 21.75
CA ASN A 167 33.63 -27.49 20.53
C ASN A 167 32.56 -27.69 19.41
N SER A 168 31.42 -26.99 19.47
CA SER A 168 30.47 -27.00 18.35
C SER A 168 30.89 -25.98 17.30
N GLU A 169 31.40 -26.46 16.17
CA GLU A 169 31.62 -25.68 14.96
C GLU A 169 30.26 -25.20 14.44
N ILE A 170 29.79 -24.05 14.91
CA ILE A 170 28.62 -23.40 14.33
C ILE A 170 29.02 -23.00 12.91
N PRO A 171 28.37 -23.55 11.87
CA PRO A 171 28.72 -23.23 10.52
C PRO A 171 28.52 -21.73 10.26
N SER A 172 29.50 -21.13 9.60
CA SER A 172 29.63 -19.67 9.43
C SER A 172 28.43 -18.98 8.76
N TYR A 173 27.58 -19.72 8.04
CA TYR A 173 26.34 -19.22 7.48
C TYR A 173 25.27 -18.89 8.54
N LEU A 174 25.31 -19.51 9.73
CA LEU A 174 24.40 -19.19 10.84
C LEU A 174 24.86 -17.96 11.65
N LEU A 175 26.13 -17.59 11.51
CA LEU A 175 26.73 -16.39 12.12
C LEU A 175 26.68 -15.18 11.18
N GLN A 176 26.08 -15.34 10.00
CA GLN A 176 25.94 -14.28 9.03
C GLN A 176 24.83 -13.34 9.50
N THR A 177 25.19 -12.35 10.33
CA THR A 177 24.33 -11.18 10.53
C THR A 177 24.08 -10.57 9.15
N PRO A 178 22.82 -10.39 8.72
CA PRO A 178 22.51 -9.71 7.47
C PRO A 178 23.38 -8.47 7.31
N ALA A 179 24.19 -8.44 6.26
CA ALA A 179 25.04 -7.29 5.98
C ALA A 179 24.15 -6.04 6.01
N PRO A 180 24.55 -4.95 6.70
CA PRO A 180 23.78 -3.72 6.71
C PRO A 180 23.55 -3.32 5.26
N VAL A 181 22.30 -3.44 4.80
CA VAL A 181 21.92 -2.96 3.47
C VAL A 181 22.23 -1.46 3.52
N PRO A 182 23.22 -0.96 2.76
CA PRO A 182 23.52 0.46 2.81
C PRO A 182 22.23 1.16 2.41
N ASN A 183 21.72 2.02 3.29
CA ASN A 183 20.67 2.98 2.96
C ASN A 183 21.20 3.78 1.78
N ARG A 184 20.88 3.35 0.55
CA ARG A 184 21.23 4.04 -0.68
C ARG A 184 20.30 5.24 -0.81
N THR A 185 20.50 6.22 0.08
CA THR A 185 19.87 7.54 0.10
C THR A 185 20.44 8.44 -1.02
N GLY A 186 20.85 7.83 -2.14
CA GLY A 186 21.35 8.52 -3.32
C GLY A 186 20.35 8.34 -4.46
N LEU A 187 20.04 9.45 -5.13
CA LEU A 187 19.32 9.45 -6.40
C LEU A 187 20.30 9.01 -7.48
N THR A 188 20.14 7.79 -7.97
CA THR A 188 20.92 7.28 -9.10
C THR A 188 20.21 7.61 -10.39
N LEU A 189 20.94 7.79 -11.49
CA LEU A 189 20.32 8.10 -12.79
C LEU A 189 19.35 6.98 -13.25
N SER A 190 19.57 5.75 -12.78
CA SER A 190 18.67 4.61 -12.95
C SER A 190 17.31 4.78 -12.25
N ASP A 191 17.17 5.70 -11.29
CA ASP A 191 15.91 5.99 -10.60
C ASP A 191 14.95 6.86 -11.42
N PHE A 192 15.42 7.39 -12.55
CA PHE A 192 14.60 8.14 -13.50
C PHE A 192 14.12 7.27 -14.66
N VAL A 193 14.58 6.02 -14.73
CA VAL A 193 14.13 5.06 -15.73
C VAL A 193 12.75 4.53 -15.30
N PRO A 194 11.71 4.69 -16.12
CA PRO A 194 10.39 4.16 -15.83
C PRO A 194 10.44 2.63 -15.62
N ASN A 195 9.87 2.16 -14.52
CA ASN A 195 9.76 0.73 -14.19
C ASN A 195 8.28 0.36 -13.95
N ALA A 196 7.88 -0.83 -14.39
CA ALA A 196 6.56 -1.40 -14.13
C ALA A 196 6.38 -1.77 -12.64
N GLU A 197 7.45 -2.22 -11.98
CA GLU A 197 7.41 -2.59 -10.57
C GLU A 197 7.12 -1.37 -9.67
N THR A 198 7.76 -0.23 -9.97
CA THR A 198 7.54 1.02 -9.23
C THR A 198 6.15 1.58 -9.46
N LEU A 199 5.62 1.48 -10.69
CA LEU A 199 4.22 1.79 -10.99
C LEU A 199 3.25 0.92 -10.17
N GLN A 200 3.56 -0.36 -10.01
CA GLN A 200 2.74 -1.25 -9.18
C GLN A 200 2.82 -0.87 -7.70
N GLN A 201 4.02 -0.59 -7.18
CA GLN A 201 4.23 -0.16 -5.79
C GLN A 201 3.50 1.15 -5.49
N THR A 202 3.61 2.16 -6.35
CA THR A 202 2.88 3.44 -6.20
C THR A 202 1.37 3.22 -6.27
N THR A 203 0.89 2.36 -7.17
CA THR A 203 -0.54 2.02 -7.26
C THR A 203 -1.04 1.34 -5.97
N ARG A 204 -0.27 0.41 -5.40
CA ARG A 204 -0.61 -0.25 -4.12
C ARG A 204 -0.63 0.74 -2.96
N PHE A 205 0.29 1.70 -2.95
CA PHE A 205 0.31 2.76 -1.94
C PHE A 205 -0.96 3.62 -2.01
N TRP A 206 -1.32 4.07 -3.21
CA TRP A 206 -2.58 4.80 -3.44
C TRP A 206 -3.81 3.99 -3.02
N GLU A 207 -3.84 2.71 -3.35
CA GLU A 207 -4.92 1.81 -2.94
C GLU A 207 -5.01 1.66 -1.41
N SER A 208 -3.89 1.51 -0.72
CA SER A 208 -3.84 1.49 0.74
C SER A 208 -4.39 2.79 1.34
N TYR A 209 -3.99 3.94 0.80
CA TYR A 209 -4.46 5.25 1.26
C TYR A 209 -5.97 5.45 1.03
N LEU A 210 -6.47 5.12 -0.15
CA LEU A 210 -7.90 5.18 -0.46
C LEU A 210 -8.72 4.22 0.40
N ASN A 211 -8.16 3.07 0.75
CA ASN A 211 -8.77 2.14 1.69
C ASN A 211 -8.77 2.66 3.13
N GLN A 212 -7.70 3.32 3.56
CA GLN A 212 -7.63 3.95 4.87
C GLN A 212 -8.69 5.06 4.97
N ILE A 213 -8.84 5.88 3.93
CA ILE A 213 -9.92 6.86 3.82
C ILE A 213 -11.27 6.16 3.95
N TYR A 214 -11.52 5.12 3.15
CA TYR A 214 -12.76 4.34 3.22
C TYR A 214 -13.09 3.83 4.64
N PHE A 215 -12.12 3.21 5.32
CA PHE A 215 -12.30 2.74 6.69
C PHE A 215 -12.54 3.89 7.68
N PHE A 216 -11.86 5.03 7.50
CA PHE A 216 -12.03 6.21 8.32
C PHE A 216 -13.43 6.84 8.18
N LEU A 217 -13.95 6.96 6.94
CA LEU A 217 -15.32 7.44 6.67
C LEU A 217 -16.36 6.55 7.33
N ARG A 218 -16.19 5.23 7.20
CA ARG A 218 -17.05 4.20 7.78
C ARG A 218 -16.97 4.12 9.30
N GLY A 219 -15.84 4.53 9.85
CA GLY A 219 -15.61 4.59 11.28
C GLY A 219 -15.19 3.31 11.97
N ARG A 220 -14.65 2.34 11.21
CA ARG A 220 -13.89 1.22 11.78
C ARG A 220 -12.41 1.57 11.84
N GLN A 221 -11.80 1.38 13.01
CA GLN A 221 -10.34 1.29 13.11
C GLN A 221 -9.95 -0.09 12.57
N ALA A 222 -8.93 -0.13 11.72
CA ALA A 222 -8.29 -1.38 11.31
C ALA A 222 -7.59 -2.02 12.52
#